data_AF-A0A4Q5YTM9-F1
#
_entry.id   AF-A0A4Q5YTM9-F1
#
_cell.length_a   1.000
_cell.length_b   1.000
_cell.length_c   1.000
_cell.angle_alpha   90.00
_cell.angle_beta   90.00
_cell.angle_gamma   90.00
#
_symmetry.space_group_name_H-M   'P 1'
#
loop_
_entity.id
_entity.type
_entity.pdbx_description
1 polymer ?
#
loop_
_entity_poly.entity_id
_entity_poly.type
_entity_poly.pdbx_seq_one_letter_code
_entity_poly.pdbx_strand_id
1 'polypeptide(L)'
;SGIIAWLKPLRRDSIITVAALTDEDIYVTKRDKFGKIKKPESAYAVWGIFGLGYCPGPGCVISEKRLRTGDEQRFRHRLRTVTIHEVGHTLGLPHCPNKGCIMSDANEKMSTVDQSGDDYCRDCNRKIGRLPKPGSVARK
;
A
#
# COMPACT_ATOMS: atom_id res chain seq x y z
N SER A 1 -14.42 -0.27 9.53
CA SER A 1 -13.88 -1.20 10.55
C SER A 1 -12.73 -1.97 9.92
N GLY A 2 -11.58 -2.06 10.59
CA GLY A 2 -10.35 -2.70 10.07
C GLY A 2 -9.08 -2.02 10.59
N ILE A 3 -7.91 -2.67 10.43
CA ILE A 3 -6.62 -2.18 10.97
C ILE A 3 -6.33 -0.74 10.52
N ILE A 4 -6.57 -0.43 9.25
CA ILE A 4 -6.32 0.90 8.70
C ILE A 4 -7.22 2.00 9.30
N ALA A 5 -8.43 1.65 9.74
CA ALA A 5 -9.32 2.57 10.45
C ALA A 5 -8.84 2.81 11.89
N TRP A 6 -8.24 1.79 12.51
CA TRP A 6 -7.64 1.89 13.83
C TRP A 6 -6.37 2.74 13.87
N LEU A 7 -5.62 2.83 12.77
CA LEU A 7 -4.43 3.70 12.69
C LEU A 7 -4.75 5.19 12.60
N LYS A 8 -5.95 5.55 12.12
CA LYS A 8 -6.37 6.94 11.88
C LYS A 8 -6.17 7.88 13.09
N PRO A 9 -6.57 7.53 14.33
CA PRO A 9 -6.38 8.39 15.50
C PRO A 9 -4.91 8.50 15.99
N LEU A 10 -3.99 7.64 15.54
CA LEU A 10 -2.60 7.64 16.01
C LEU A 10 -1.74 8.73 15.36
N ARG A 11 -2.26 9.41 14.32
CA ARG A 11 -1.54 10.49 13.63
C ARG A 11 -1.49 11.74 14.52
N ARG A 12 -0.28 12.11 14.96
CA ARG A 12 0.00 13.42 15.59
C ARG A 12 0.25 14.49 14.53
N ASP A 13 0.13 15.76 14.90
CA ASP A 13 0.22 16.92 13.98
C ASP A 13 1.56 17.02 13.22
N SER A 14 2.63 16.41 13.73
CA SER A 14 3.96 16.36 13.10
C SER A 14 4.20 15.13 12.22
N ILE A 15 3.28 14.17 12.15
CA ILE A 15 3.44 12.89 11.44
C ILE A 15 2.62 12.91 10.14
N ILE A 16 3.31 12.70 9.02
CA ILE A 16 2.68 12.68 7.68
C ILE A 16 1.89 11.37 7.48
N THR A 17 2.50 10.23 7.84
CA THR A 17 1.97 8.89 7.60
C THR A 17 2.31 7.95 8.76
N VAL A 18 1.37 7.07 9.13
CA VAL A 18 1.61 5.91 10.02
C VAL A 18 1.62 4.63 9.19
N ALA A 19 2.74 3.89 9.19
CA ALA A 19 2.83 2.57 8.58
C ALA A 19 2.85 1.50 9.67
N ALA A 20 1.85 0.62 9.69
CA ALA A 20 1.81 -0.54 10.58
C ALA A 20 2.41 -1.76 9.89
N LEU A 21 3.19 -2.55 10.62
CA LEU A 21 3.72 -3.83 10.18
C LEU A 21 3.09 -4.94 11.01
N THR A 22 2.69 -6.04 10.36
CA THR A 22 2.19 -7.23 11.03
C THR A 22 2.77 -8.49 10.39
N ASP A 23 3.06 -9.49 11.23
CA ASP A 23 3.45 -10.83 10.82
C ASP A 23 2.26 -11.75 10.54
N GLU A 24 1.02 -11.26 10.70
CA GLU A 24 -0.22 -11.96 10.40
C GLU A 24 -0.71 -11.69 8.97
N ASP A 25 -1.52 -12.60 8.44
CA ASP A 25 -2.11 -12.43 7.12
C ASP A 25 -3.25 -11.40 7.15
N ILE A 26 -3.40 -10.63 6.07
CA ILE A 26 -4.44 -9.60 5.94
C ILE A 26 -5.26 -9.79 4.68
N TYR A 27 -6.54 -9.43 4.78
CA TYR A 27 -7.54 -9.73 3.74
C TYR A 27 -8.43 -8.52 3.47
N VAL A 28 -8.91 -8.44 2.23
CA VAL A 28 -9.97 -7.52 1.80
C VAL A 28 -11.02 -8.26 1.00
N THR A 29 -12.23 -7.71 0.98
CA THR A 29 -13.27 -8.14 0.04
C THR A 29 -13.16 -7.32 -1.23
N LYS A 30 -12.92 -7.98 -2.37
CA LYS A 30 -12.90 -7.32 -3.69
C LYS A 30 -14.32 -7.14 -4.19
N ARG A 31 -14.69 -5.89 -4.49
CA ARG A 31 -16.02 -5.52 -5.00
C ARG A 31 -15.95 -5.05 -6.45
N ASP A 32 -17.03 -5.26 -7.19
CA ASP A 32 -17.21 -4.73 -8.53
C ASP A 32 -17.65 -3.26 -8.51
N LYS A 33 -17.83 -2.68 -9.70
CA LYS A 33 -18.28 -1.28 -9.87
C LYS A 33 -19.66 -0.97 -9.28
N PHE A 34 -20.44 -2.00 -8.94
CA PHE A 34 -21.76 -1.89 -8.33
C PHE A 34 -21.73 -2.16 -6.81
N GLY A 35 -20.55 -2.35 -6.23
CA GLY A 35 -20.37 -2.63 -4.81
C GLY A 35 -20.67 -4.09 -4.42
N LYS A 36 -20.96 -4.98 -5.36
CA LYS A 36 -21.18 -6.41 -5.09
C LYS A 36 -19.83 -7.12 -4.99
N ILE A 37 -19.76 -8.22 -4.24
CA ILE A 37 -18.54 -9.03 -4.21
C ILE A 37 -18.25 -9.54 -5.63
N LYS A 38 -17.01 -9.37 -6.07
CA LYS A 38 -16.57 -9.79 -7.39
C LYS A 38 -16.74 -11.32 -7.51
N LYS A 39 -17.16 -11.81 -8.69
CA LYS A 39 -17.29 -13.25 -8.94
C LYS A 39 -15.98 -13.86 -9.47
N PRO A 40 -15.66 -15.12 -9.13
CA PRO A 40 -16.40 -15.98 -8.18
C PRO A 40 -16.23 -15.50 -6.73
N GLU A 41 -17.32 -15.50 -5.96
CA GLU A 41 -17.34 -14.98 -4.59
C GLU A 41 -16.37 -15.72 -3.68
N SER A 42 -16.23 -17.04 -3.87
CA SER A 42 -15.27 -17.87 -3.14
C SER A 42 -13.83 -17.39 -3.24
N ALA A 43 -13.44 -16.74 -4.34
CA ALA A 43 -12.10 -16.18 -4.50
C ALA A 43 -11.98 -14.77 -3.91
N TYR A 44 -13.04 -13.96 -3.97
CA TYR A 44 -12.94 -12.51 -3.76
C TYR A 44 -13.59 -12.00 -2.48
N ALA A 45 -14.34 -12.84 -1.76
CA ALA A 45 -14.87 -12.50 -0.44
C ALA A 45 -13.75 -12.29 0.58
N VAL A 46 -12.71 -13.12 0.52
CA VAL A 46 -11.55 -13.13 1.43
C VAL A 46 -10.27 -13.14 0.59
N TRP A 47 -9.98 -12.02 -0.06
CA TRP A 47 -8.80 -11.87 -0.91
C TRP A 47 -7.62 -11.39 -0.09
N GLY A 48 -6.56 -12.20 -0.01
CA GLY A 48 -5.38 -11.84 0.78
C GLY A 48 -4.43 -10.90 0.03
N ILE A 49 -3.84 -9.97 0.78
CA ILE A 49 -3.05 -8.85 0.25
C ILE A 49 -1.75 -8.68 1.03
N PHE A 50 -0.78 -7.98 0.46
CA PHE A 50 0.49 -7.68 1.14
C PHE A 50 0.43 -6.39 1.95
N GLY A 51 -0.41 -5.45 1.55
CA GLY A 51 -0.56 -4.17 2.21
C GLY A 51 -1.85 -3.47 1.81
N LEU A 52 -2.23 -2.47 2.59
CA LEU A 52 -3.37 -1.61 2.32
C LEU A 52 -3.13 -0.21 2.89
N GLY A 53 -3.07 0.78 2.01
CA GLY A 53 -2.97 2.20 2.33
C GLY A 53 -4.23 2.99 1.99
N TYR A 54 -4.42 4.11 2.69
CA TYR A 54 -5.30 5.17 2.21
C TYR A 54 -4.64 5.87 1.01
N CYS A 55 -5.43 6.41 0.08
CA CYS A 55 -4.90 7.15 -1.07
C CYS A 55 -5.68 8.43 -1.38
N PRO A 56 -5.22 9.63 -0.97
CA PRO A 56 -4.22 9.86 0.08
C PRO A 56 -4.81 9.56 1.47
N GLY A 57 -3.98 9.48 2.50
CA GLY A 57 -4.49 9.46 3.86
C GLY A 57 -3.46 9.10 4.92
N PRO A 58 -3.90 8.96 6.17
CA PRO A 58 -3.02 9.05 7.34
C PRO A 58 -2.17 7.81 7.59
N GLY A 59 -2.35 6.72 6.85
CA GLY A 59 -1.61 5.51 7.14
C GLY A 59 -1.89 4.33 6.22
N CYS A 60 -1.09 3.30 6.42
CA CYS A 60 -1.16 2.02 5.74
C CYS A 60 -0.79 0.89 6.69
N VAL A 61 -1.17 -0.33 6.32
CA VAL A 61 -0.75 -1.57 6.97
C VAL A 61 -0.04 -2.45 5.97
N ILE A 62 1.04 -3.12 6.39
CA ILE A 62 1.82 -4.07 5.61
C ILE A 62 1.86 -5.39 6.39
N SER A 63 1.60 -6.49 5.68
CA SER A 63 1.77 -7.85 6.18
C SER A 63 3.02 -8.47 5.59
N GLU A 64 3.94 -8.91 6.45
CA GLU A 64 5.12 -9.65 6.01
C GLU A 64 4.85 -11.15 5.84
N LYS A 65 3.70 -11.66 6.31
CA LYS A 65 3.38 -13.10 6.37
C LYS A 65 3.66 -13.82 5.07
N ARG A 66 3.19 -13.25 3.95
CA ARG A 66 3.32 -13.83 2.61
C ARG A 66 4.65 -13.47 1.94
N LEU A 67 5.33 -12.43 2.42
CA LEU A 67 6.59 -11.94 1.83
C LEU A 67 7.79 -12.79 2.25
N ARG A 68 7.72 -13.45 3.41
CA ARG A 68 8.76 -14.31 3.98
C ARG A 68 9.19 -15.41 3.01
N THR A 69 10.50 -15.64 2.98
CA THR A 69 11.18 -16.66 2.17
C THR A 69 12.49 -17.03 2.88
N GLY A 70 13.10 -18.17 2.52
CA GLY A 70 14.40 -18.57 3.07
C GLY A 70 15.58 -17.71 2.62
N ASP A 71 15.36 -16.84 1.63
CA ASP A 71 16.34 -15.89 1.09
C ASP A 71 16.12 -14.51 1.75
N GLU A 72 16.99 -14.15 2.70
CA GLU A 72 16.86 -12.93 3.50
C GLU A 72 16.93 -11.65 2.63
N GLN A 73 17.76 -11.64 1.58
CA GLN A 73 17.88 -10.48 0.70
C GLN A 73 16.58 -10.27 -0.07
N ARG A 74 15.98 -11.35 -0.57
CA ARG A 74 14.69 -11.31 -1.25
C ARG A 74 13.55 -10.91 -0.32
N PHE A 75 13.55 -11.40 0.92
CA PHE A 75 12.58 -10.97 1.92
C PHE A 75 12.66 -9.45 2.17
N ARG A 76 13.87 -8.93 2.40
CA ARG A 76 14.10 -7.49 2.61
C ARG A 76 13.67 -6.66 1.40
N HIS A 77 13.97 -7.13 0.18
CA HIS A 77 13.51 -6.50 -1.07
C HIS A 77 11.99 -6.40 -1.13
N ARG A 78 11.29 -7.51 -0.89
CA ARG A 78 9.81 -7.57 -0.92
C ARG A 78 9.19 -6.64 0.12
N LEU A 79 9.66 -6.72 1.36
CA LEU A 79 9.14 -5.90 2.46
C LEU A 79 9.35 -4.41 2.19
N ARG A 80 10.55 -4.02 1.74
CA ARG A 80 10.86 -2.64 1.32
C ARG A 80 9.93 -2.19 0.20
N THR A 81 9.78 -3.01 -0.84
CA THR A 81 8.99 -2.71 -2.02
C THR A 81 7.53 -2.44 -1.66
N VAL A 82 6.89 -3.34 -0.92
CA VAL A 82 5.49 -3.19 -0.48
C VAL A 82 5.34 -2.00 0.47
N THR A 83 6.27 -1.82 1.40
CA THR A 83 6.21 -0.69 2.35
C THR A 83 6.24 0.66 1.63
N ILE A 84 7.18 0.85 0.69
CA ILE A 84 7.28 2.09 -0.07
C ILE A 84 6.05 2.27 -0.97
N HIS A 85 5.53 1.20 -1.58
CA HIS A 85 4.30 1.25 -2.37
C HIS A 85 3.11 1.78 -1.55
N GLU A 86 2.87 1.20 -0.37
CA GLU A 86 1.76 1.61 0.48
C GLU A 86 1.97 3.02 1.05
N VAL A 87 3.20 3.40 1.39
CA VAL A 87 3.51 4.79 1.77
C VAL A 87 3.24 5.73 0.59
N GLY A 88 3.58 5.35 -0.65
CA GLY A 88 3.24 6.11 -1.85
C GLY A 88 1.74 6.35 -1.99
N HIS A 89 0.90 5.36 -1.70
CA HIS A 89 -0.55 5.53 -1.61
C HIS A 89 -0.92 6.57 -0.55
N THR A 90 -0.35 6.50 0.66
CA THR A 90 -0.66 7.49 1.72
C THR A 90 -0.34 8.93 1.31
N LEU A 91 0.71 9.09 0.50
CA LEU A 91 1.13 10.35 -0.12
C LEU A 91 0.24 10.75 -1.32
N GLY A 92 -0.73 9.94 -1.71
CA GLY A 92 -1.69 10.24 -2.78
C GLY A 92 -1.25 9.81 -4.18
N LEU A 93 -0.25 8.93 -4.28
CA LEU A 93 0.10 8.31 -5.55
C LEU A 93 -0.84 7.14 -5.84
N PRO A 94 -1.66 7.18 -6.92
CA PRO A 94 -2.35 5.98 -7.37
C PRO A 94 -1.35 5.02 -8.02
N HIS A 95 -1.82 3.83 -8.39
CA HIS A 95 -1.02 2.90 -9.18
C HIS A 95 -0.47 3.56 -10.46
N CYS A 96 0.79 3.24 -10.76
CA CYS A 96 1.52 3.74 -11.91
C CYS A 96 1.49 2.71 -13.05
N PRO A 97 1.29 3.11 -14.32
CA PRO A 97 1.38 2.19 -15.44
C PRO A 97 2.83 1.77 -15.76
N ASN A 98 3.83 2.52 -15.29
CA ASN A 98 5.24 2.22 -15.52
C ASN A 98 5.68 1.02 -14.68
N LYS A 99 6.02 -0.09 -15.34
CA LYS A 99 6.46 -1.35 -14.70
C LYS A 99 7.78 -1.23 -13.93
N GLY A 100 8.63 -0.27 -14.27
CA GLY A 100 9.86 0.02 -13.52
C GLY A 100 9.66 0.92 -12.31
N CYS A 101 8.42 1.32 -12.00
CA CYS A 101 8.10 2.13 -10.83
C CYS A 101 7.61 1.26 -9.68
N ILE A 102 8.04 1.58 -8.45
CA ILE A 102 7.55 0.92 -7.23
C ILE A 102 6.03 1.04 -7.04
N MET A 103 5.39 2.05 -7.63
CA MET A 103 3.94 2.22 -7.63
C MET A 103 3.22 1.41 -8.73
N SER A 104 3.91 0.58 -9.50
CA SER A 104 3.26 -0.25 -10.52
C SER A 104 2.19 -1.13 -9.90
N ASP A 105 0.99 -1.17 -10.50
CA ASP A 105 -0.05 -2.14 -10.09
C ASP A 105 0.47 -3.55 -10.33
N ALA A 106 0.80 -4.22 -9.23
CA ALA A 106 1.31 -5.57 -9.20
C ALA A 106 0.18 -6.61 -9.13
N ASN A 107 -1.10 -6.22 -9.13
CA ASN A 107 -2.22 -7.12 -8.83
C ASN A 107 -1.98 -7.98 -7.57
N GLU A 108 -1.18 -7.48 -6.62
CA GLU A 108 -0.77 -8.18 -5.40
C GLU A 108 -0.12 -9.55 -5.68
N LYS A 109 0.58 -9.72 -6.82
CA LYS A 109 1.32 -10.94 -7.14
C LYS A 109 2.76 -10.86 -6.61
N MET A 110 3.26 -11.96 -6.06
CA MET A 110 4.64 -12.02 -5.56
C MET A 110 5.67 -11.79 -6.68
N SER A 111 5.43 -12.38 -7.86
CA SER A 111 6.34 -12.26 -9.00
C SER A 111 6.51 -10.82 -9.49
N THR A 112 5.47 -9.99 -9.37
CA THR A 112 5.55 -8.58 -9.73
C THR A 112 6.23 -7.74 -8.67
N VAL A 113 6.19 -8.13 -7.39
CA VAL A 113 6.98 -7.49 -6.33
C VAL A 113 8.46 -7.77 -6.55
N ASP A 114 8.82 -9.02 -6.88
CA ASP A 114 10.19 -9.43 -7.17
C ASP A 114 10.78 -8.71 -8.40
N GLN A 115 9.94 -8.31 -9.36
CA GLN A 115 10.33 -7.60 -10.58
C GLN A 115 10.14 -6.07 -10.49
N SER A 116 9.62 -5.56 -9.38
CA SER A 116 9.40 -4.13 -9.20
C SER A 116 10.73 -3.39 -9.22
N GLY A 117 10.74 -2.19 -9.80
CA GLY A 117 11.87 -1.28 -9.65
C GLY A 117 12.07 -0.83 -8.20
N ASP A 118 13.26 -0.31 -7.92
CA ASP A 118 13.68 0.05 -6.56
C ASP A 118 13.18 1.42 -6.08
N ASP A 119 12.59 2.23 -6.96
CA ASP A 119 12.23 3.62 -6.67
C ASP A 119 10.97 4.09 -7.44
N TYR A 120 10.48 5.28 -7.07
CA TYR A 120 9.49 6.03 -7.81
C TYR A 120 10.04 6.48 -9.17
N CYS A 121 9.22 6.36 -10.21
CA CYS A 121 9.55 6.98 -11.48
C CYS A 121 9.53 8.51 -11.37
N ARG A 122 10.14 9.19 -12.36
CA ARG A 122 10.18 10.66 -12.43
C ARG A 122 8.83 11.33 -12.23
N ASP A 123 7.75 10.74 -12.75
CA ASP A 123 6.41 11.30 -12.64
C ASP A 123 5.81 11.16 -11.23
N CYS A 124 6.06 10.03 -10.56
CA CYS A 124 5.64 9.82 -9.17
C CYS A 124 6.42 10.74 -8.23
N ASN A 125 7.74 10.86 -8.40
CA ASN A 125 8.57 11.79 -7.64
C ASN A 125 8.11 13.24 -7.80
N ARG A 126 7.76 13.67 -9.03
CA ARG A 126 7.23 15.01 -9.29
C ARG A 126 5.88 15.27 -8.58
N LYS A 127 5.04 14.26 -8.41
CA LYS A 127 3.76 14.38 -7.68
C LYS A 127 4.01 14.52 -6.17
N ILE A 128 4.91 13.73 -5.59
CA ILE A 128 5.25 13.81 -4.16
C ILE A 128 5.83 15.18 -3.81
N GLY A 129 6.75 15.71 -4.62
CA GLY A 129 7.36 17.03 -4.39
C GLY A 129 6.37 18.22 -4.43
N ARG A 130 5.13 17.99 -4.85
CA ARG A 130 4.04 18.98 -4.87
C ARG A 130 3.02 18.79 -3.73
N LEU A 131 3.20 17.81 -2.85
CA LEU A 131 2.25 17.56 -1.78
C LEU A 131 2.28 18.68 -0.73
N PRO A 132 1.11 19.07 -0.20
CA PRO A 132 1.04 20.06 0.88
C PRO A 132 1.83 19.58 2.09
N LYS A 133 2.63 20.46 2.70
CA LYS A 133 3.41 20.13 3.91
C LYS A 133 2.47 19.64 5.03
N PRO A 134 2.91 18.69 5.89
CA PRO A 134 2.15 18.34 7.10
C PRO A 134 1.71 19.59 7.86
N GLY A 135 0.42 19.66 8.20
CA GLY A 135 -0.21 20.82 8.86
C GLY A 135 -0.97 21.79 7.95
N SER A 136 -0.91 21.65 6.62
CA SER A 136 -1.61 22.54 5.67
C SER A 136 -2.99 22.07 5.22
N VAL A 137 -3.44 20.89 5.68
CA VAL A 137 -4.80 20.41 5.41
C VAL A 137 -5.77 21.13 6.34
N ALA A 138 -6.51 22.09 5.80
CA ALA A 138 -7.56 22.82 6.50
C ALA A 138 -8.57 21.85 7.13
N ARG A 139 -8.84 22.06 8.43
CA ARG A 139 -9.87 21.36 9.19
C ARG A 139 -11.23 21.74 8.57
N LYS A 140 -11.99 20.75 8.10
CA LYS A 140 -13.45 20.87 7.90
C LYS A 140 -14.14 20.28 9.12
#